data_AF-A0A956RRF8-F1
#
_entry.id   AF-A0A956RRF8-F1
#
_cell.length_a   1.000
_cell.length_b   1.000
_cell.length_c   1.000
_cell.angle_alpha   90.00
_cell.angle_beta   90.00
_cell.angle_gamma   90.00
#
_symmetry.space_group_name_H-M   'P 1'
#
loop_
_entity.id
_entity.type
_entity.pdbx_description
1 polymer ?
#
loop_
_entity_poly.entity_id
_entity_poly.type
_entity_poly.pdbx_seq_one_letter_code
_entity_poly.pdbx_strand_id
1 'polypeptide(L)'
;MRVRTPNKAFSRRLAIETLVSARQLEATALDTFFAEHKFPIVEGNHVTFVYRGQADAVYLHMWIYGLPSAQPFRRIGSSEIWYLIQELPEKSRVEYKLEVVQGANRRLLEDPLNPDVARDPFGANSVCHGAGYEIPEWTMPDPVARRGSIEQVVIPSRALGGGREVSVYVPARFRKERQYPLLIAHDGPDYVHYAGLQTVLDNLIHRLEIPPMIVALTQSRRRLVEYAGDESHAKFLVEELAPALADRYPLQDRPESRG
;
A
#
# COMPACT_ATOMS: atom_id res chain seq x y z
N MET A 1 -23.27 42.84 -21.94
CA MET A 1 -21.86 42.59 -22.35
C MET A 1 -21.02 42.47 -21.07
N ARG A 2 -20.85 41.26 -20.52
CA ARG A 2 -20.02 41.04 -19.32
C ARG A 2 -18.60 40.74 -19.77
N VAL A 3 -17.68 41.64 -19.47
CA VAL A 3 -16.25 41.45 -19.69
C VAL A 3 -15.78 40.31 -18.78
N ARG A 4 -15.38 39.17 -19.37
CA ARG A 4 -14.64 38.13 -18.64
C ARG A 4 -13.24 38.66 -18.40
N THR A 5 -12.93 38.99 -17.15
CA THR A 5 -11.56 39.20 -16.70
C THR A 5 -10.83 37.86 -16.79
N PRO A 6 -9.68 37.75 -17.49
CA PRO A 6 -8.90 36.52 -17.47
C PRO A 6 -8.28 36.37 -16.08
N ASN A 7 -8.65 35.29 -15.39
CA ASN A 7 -8.00 34.90 -14.15
C ASN A 7 -6.58 34.41 -14.50
N LYS A 8 -5.61 35.33 -14.49
CA LYS A 8 -4.18 34.97 -14.53
C LYS A 8 -3.83 34.34 -13.18
N ALA A 9 -4.10 33.05 -13.03
CA ALA A 9 -3.37 32.25 -12.06
C ALA A 9 -1.90 32.29 -12.50
N PHE A 10 -1.06 33.04 -11.79
CA PHE A 10 0.38 32.88 -11.92
C PHE A 10 0.67 31.44 -11.53
N SER A 11 0.92 30.57 -12.53
CA SER A 11 1.44 29.23 -12.26
C SER A 11 2.74 29.43 -11.49
N ARG A 12 2.74 29.07 -10.21
CA ARG A 12 3.93 29.13 -9.38
C ARG A 12 4.90 28.12 -9.99
N ARG A 13 6.07 28.61 -10.40
CA ARG A 13 7.15 27.77 -10.91
C ARG A 13 7.49 26.69 -9.87
N LEU A 14 7.60 25.44 -10.30
CA LEU A 14 7.93 24.32 -9.42
C LEU A 14 9.38 24.46 -8.91
N ALA A 15 9.66 23.90 -7.74
CA ALA A 15 10.99 24.00 -7.14
C ALA A 15 12.09 23.46 -8.07
N ILE A 16 11.83 22.30 -8.70
CA ILE A 16 12.77 21.68 -9.64
C ILE A 16 12.98 22.52 -10.91
N GLU A 17 11.96 23.23 -11.39
CA GLU A 17 12.08 24.09 -12.58
C GLU A 17 12.96 25.30 -12.31
N THR A 18 12.99 25.78 -11.06
CA THR A 18 13.90 26.83 -10.62
C THR A 18 15.34 26.32 -10.69
N LEU A 19 15.59 25.11 -10.15
CA LEU A 19 16.89 24.45 -10.20
C LEU A 19 17.37 24.21 -11.64
N VAL A 20 16.50 23.65 -12.49
CA VAL A 20 16.80 23.35 -13.91
C VAL A 20 17.16 24.61 -14.70
N SER A 21 16.62 25.77 -14.31
CA SER A 21 16.88 27.03 -15.00
C SER A 21 18.08 27.82 -14.49
N ALA A 22 18.72 27.35 -13.41
CA ALA A 22 19.94 27.96 -12.92
C ALA A 22 21.02 27.89 -13.99
N ARG A 23 21.66 29.03 -14.29
CA ARG A 23 22.74 29.09 -15.30
C ARG A 23 23.94 28.24 -14.92
N GLN A 24 24.18 28.06 -13.62
CA GLN A 24 25.22 27.21 -13.06
C GLN A 24 24.64 26.41 -11.90
N LEU A 25 24.87 25.10 -11.92
CA LEU A 25 24.51 24.19 -10.82
C LEU A 25 25.74 24.07 -9.91
N GLU A 26 25.90 25.04 -9.02
CA GLU A 26 26.96 24.98 -8.01
C GLU A 26 26.66 23.84 -7.03
N ALA A 27 27.69 23.09 -6.62
CA ALA A 27 27.53 21.95 -5.72
C ALA A 27 26.83 22.33 -4.40
N THR A 28 27.16 23.50 -3.85
CA THR A 28 26.53 24.09 -2.66
C THR A 28 25.03 24.35 -2.85
N ALA A 29 24.62 24.86 -4.02
CA ALA A 29 23.21 25.10 -4.32
C ALA A 29 22.44 23.78 -4.47
N LEU A 30 23.05 22.75 -5.06
CA LEU A 30 22.48 21.41 -5.13
C LEU A 30 22.30 20.81 -3.74
N ASP A 31 23.34 20.83 -2.91
CA ASP A 31 23.28 20.28 -1.55
C ASP A 31 22.24 21.02 -0.70
N THR A 32 22.13 22.34 -0.85
CA THR A 32 21.07 23.14 -0.22
C THR A 32 19.69 22.69 -0.69
N PHE A 33 19.48 22.52 -2.00
CA PHE A 33 18.21 22.05 -2.55
C PHE A 33 17.81 20.68 -1.97
N PHE A 34 18.73 19.72 -1.91
CA PHE A 34 18.44 18.41 -1.32
C PHE A 34 18.20 18.47 0.20
N ALA A 35 18.86 19.38 0.92
CA ALA A 35 18.67 19.53 2.35
C ALA A 35 17.33 20.21 2.72
N GLU A 36 16.84 21.11 1.87
CA GLU A 36 15.60 21.88 2.11
C GLU A 36 14.32 21.13 1.68
N HIS A 37 14.44 20.06 0.89
CA HIS A 37 13.29 19.34 0.35
C HIS A 37 13.19 17.91 0.86
N LYS A 38 11.95 17.46 1.04
CA LYS A 38 11.61 16.04 1.15
C LYS A 38 11.25 15.50 -0.23
N PHE A 39 11.65 14.28 -0.53
CA PHE A 39 11.41 13.64 -1.81
C PHE A 39 10.41 12.48 -1.68
N PRO A 40 9.51 12.30 -2.65
CA PRO A 40 9.24 13.19 -3.80
C PRO A 40 8.74 14.58 -3.36
N ILE A 41 9.04 15.61 -4.15
CA ILE A 41 8.60 16.99 -3.87
C ILE A 41 7.14 17.11 -4.33
N VAL A 42 6.25 17.53 -3.44
CA VAL A 42 4.81 17.64 -3.71
C VAL A 42 4.39 19.11 -3.70
N GLU A 43 3.97 19.62 -4.86
CA GLU A 43 3.57 21.01 -5.08
C GLU A 43 2.20 21.05 -5.78
N GLY A 44 1.12 21.05 -4.99
CA GLY A 44 -0.23 20.88 -5.53
C GLY A 44 -0.40 19.49 -6.15
N ASN A 45 -0.96 19.40 -7.35
CA ASN A 45 -1.10 18.13 -8.08
C ASN A 45 0.20 17.68 -8.78
N HIS A 46 1.28 18.47 -8.73
CA HIS A 46 2.55 18.12 -9.34
C HIS A 46 3.46 17.45 -8.31
N VAL A 47 3.98 16.28 -8.66
CA VAL A 47 4.96 15.56 -7.87
C VAL A 47 6.25 15.44 -8.67
N THR A 48 7.35 15.93 -8.09
CA THR A 48 8.68 15.77 -8.66
C THR A 48 9.42 14.62 -7.98
N PHE A 49 9.67 13.56 -8.74
CA PHE A 49 10.58 12.49 -8.38
C PHE A 49 12.00 12.87 -8.79
N VAL A 50 12.99 12.55 -7.97
CA VAL A 50 14.41 12.89 -8.22
C VAL A 50 15.30 11.69 -7.93
N TYR A 51 16.31 11.49 -8.76
CA TYR A 51 17.42 10.56 -8.49
C TYR A 51 18.74 11.32 -8.57
N ARG A 52 19.61 11.10 -7.57
CA ARG A 52 20.97 11.65 -7.51
C ARG A 52 21.98 10.51 -7.64
N GLY A 53 22.69 10.46 -8.77
CA GLY A 53 23.76 9.51 -9.01
C GLY A 53 24.09 9.33 -10.49
N GLN A 54 25.23 8.69 -10.74
CA GLN A 54 25.64 8.28 -12.08
C GLN A 54 24.63 7.30 -12.67
N ALA A 55 24.19 7.56 -13.90
CA ALA A 55 23.29 6.69 -14.66
C ALA A 55 23.36 7.05 -16.15
N ASP A 56 23.01 6.12 -17.01
CA ASP A 56 22.75 6.37 -18.43
C ASP A 56 21.27 6.72 -18.67
N ALA A 57 20.37 6.14 -17.86
CA ALA A 57 18.95 6.45 -17.83
C ALA A 57 18.34 6.11 -16.45
N VAL A 58 17.26 6.80 -16.10
CA VAL A 58 16.45 6.53 -14.91
C VAL A 58 14.99 6.48 -15.31
N TYR A 59 14.23 5.51 -14.79
CA TYR A 59 12.79 5.37 -15.03
C TYR A 59 12.02 5.27 -13.72
N LEU A 60 10.82 5.86 -13.70
CA LEU A 60 9.84 5.70 -12.64
C LEU A 60 8.94 4.51 -12.98
N HIS A 61 8.86 3.53 -12.11
CA HIS A 61 7.91 2.42 -12.21
C HIS A 61 6.77 2.61 -11.23
N MET A 62 5.54 2.61 -11.74
CA MET A 62 4.30 2.63 -10.97
C MET A 62 3.37 1.55 -11.52
N TRP A 63 2.81 0.70 -10.65
CA TRP A 63 1.92 -0.39 -11.05
C TRP A 63 0.45 0.01 -11.03
N ILE A 64 0.11 1.06 -11.77
CA ILE A 64 -1.27 1.55 -11.90
C ILE A 64 -1.88 0.97 -13.19
N TYR A 65 -2.99 0.24 -13.04
CA TYR A 65 -3.68 -0.35 -14.19
C TYR A 65 -4.10 0.73 -15.21
N GLY A 66 -3.81 0.48 -16.49
CA GLY A 66 -4.16 1.40 -17.58
C GLY A 66 -3.18 2.55 -17.82
N LEU A 67 -2.10 2.67 -17.03
CA LEU A 67 -1.03 3.64 -17.24
C LEU A 67 0.27 2.97 -17.71
N PRO A 68 1.18 3.71 -18.38
CA PRO A 68 2.50 3.20 -18.71
C PRO A 68 3.25 2.72 -17.47
N SER A 69 3.83 1.52 -17.54
CA SER A 69 4.53 0.90 -16.41
C SER A 69 5.85 1.59 -16.07
N ALA A 70 6.47 2.28 -17.03
CA ALA A 70 7.76 2.95 -16.86
C ALA A 70 7.75 4.34 -17.51
N GLN A 71 8.27 5.34 -16.81
CA GLN A 71 8.35 6.72 -17.30
C GLN A 71 9.78 7.28 -17.19
N PRO A 72 10.36 7.82 -18.27
CA PRO A 72 11.76 8.24 -18.27
C PRO A 72 11.96 9.57 -17.54
N PHE A 73 13.00 9.64 -16.72
CA PHE A 73 13.48 10.88 -16.13
C PHE A 73 14.27 11.72 -17.15
N ARG A 74 14.37 13.01 -16.89
CA ARG A 74 15.24 13.95 -17.59
C ARG A 74 16.46 14.26 -16.74
N ARG A 75 17.64 14.28 -17.36
CA ARG A 75 18.89 14.72 -16.73
C ARG A 75 18.97 16.25 -16.70
N ILE A 76 19.43 16.83 -15.59
CA ILE A 76 19.69 18.27 -15.51
C ILE A 76 21.10 18.56 -16.05
N GLY A 77 21.18 19.10 -17.27
CA GLY A 77 22.45 19.42 -17.93
C GLY A 77 23.41 18.22 -17.96
N SER A 78 24.66 18.43 -17.55
CA SER A 78 25.68 17.38 -17.39
C SER A 78 25.81 16.85 -15.96
N SER A 79 24.92 17.23 -15.04
CA SER A 79 24.98 16.83 -13.62
C SER A 79 24.60 15.36 -13.39
N GLU A 80 24.73 14.84 -12.17
CA GLU A 80 24.24 13.51 -11.79
C GLU A 80 22.78 13.52 -11.31
N ILE A 81 22.02 14.57 -11.63
CA ILE A 81 20.65 14.74 -11.15
C ILE A 81 19.66 14.46 -12.27
N TRP A 82 18.70 13.60 -11.95
CA TRP A 82 17.62 13.19 -12.82
C TRP A 82 16.31 13.57 -12.15
N TYR A 83 15.33 14.05 -12.93
CA TYR A 83 14.00 14.37 -12.40
C TYR A 83 12.87 13.94 -13.35
N LEU A 84 11.71 13.67 -12.78
CA LEU A 84 10.45 13.48 -13.50
C LEU A 84 9.35 14.21 -12.74
N ILE A 85 8.55 15.00 -13.46
CA ILE A 85 7.36 15.65 -12.91
C ILE A 85 6.15 14.85 -13.38
N GLN A 86 5.36 14.38 -12.41
CA GLN A 86 4.13 13.63 -12.63
C GLN A 86 2.97 14.41 -12.03
N GLU A 87 1.88 14.54 -12.78
CA GLU A 87 0.61 14.96 -12.19
C GLU A 87 -0.05 13.76 -11.53
N LEU A 88 -0.36 13.89 -10.23
CA LEU A 88 -1.13 12.91 -9.47
C LEU A 88 -2.40 13.58 -8.94
N PRO A 89 -3.56 12.89 -8.94
CA PRO A 89 -4.75 13.39 -8.26
C PRO A 89 -4.47 13.73 -6.79
N GLU A 90 -5.17 14.72 -6.26
CA GLU A 90 -5.11 15.04 -4.83
C GLU A 90 -5.42 13.80 -3.98
N LYS A 91 -4.79 13.71 -2.81
CA LYS A 91 -4.94 12.60 -1.85
C LYS A 91 -4.55 11.23 -2.41
N SER A 92 -3.74 11.18 -3.47
CA SER A 92 -3.17 9.93 -3.96
C SER A 92 -2.15 9.35 -2.96
N ARG A 93 -2.13 8.02 -2.83
CA ARG A 93 -1.00 7.26 -2.28
C ARG A 93 -0.53 6.28 -3.34
N VAL A 94 0.71 6.43 -3.81
CA VAL A 94 1.24 5.63 -4.92
C VAL A 94 2.54 4.96 -4.49
N GLU A 95 2.61 3.65 -4.67
CA GLU A 95 3.86 2.89 -4.52
C GLU A 95 4.64 2.92 -5.82
N TYR A 96 5.96 3.11 -5.72
CA TYR A 96 6.84 3.23 -6.88
C TYR A 96 8.23 2.64 -6.63
N LYS A 97 8.95 2.38 -7.72
CA LYS A 97 10.39 2.10 -7.72
C LYS A 97 11.11 2.90 -8.80
N LEU A 98 12.41 3.09 -8.61
CA LEU A 98 13.30 3.67 -9.61
C LEU A 98 14.05 2.55 -10.32
N GLU A 99 14.06 2.55 -11.65
CA GLU A 99 14.96 1.72 -12.43
C GLU A 99 16.15 2.59 -12.87
N VAL A 100 17.36 2.21 -12.45
CA VAL A 100 18.61 2.87 -12.82
C VAL A 100 19.36 2.00 -13.80
N VAL A 101 19.72 2.58 -14.95
CA VAL A 101 20.45 1.93 -16.03
C VAL A 101 21.90 2.43 -16.05
N GLN A 102 22.86 1.51 -16.06
CA GLN A 102 24.30 1.78 -16.19
C GLN A 102 24.94 0.71 -17.08
N GLY A 103 25.28 1.08 -18.32
CA GLY A 103 25.71 0.16 -19.36
C GLY A 103 24.66 -0.92 -19.64
N ALA A 104 25.05 -2.18 -19.51
CA ALA A 104 24.14 -3.32 -19.62
C ALA A 104 23.33 -3.60 -18.34
N ASN A 105 23.69 -2.97 -17.21
CA ASN A 105 23.06 -3.24 -15.92
C ASN A 105 21.79 -2.41 -15.75
N ARG A 106 20.73 -3.07 -15.27
CA ARG A 106 19.46 -2.46 -14.88
C ARG A 106 19.13 -2.86 -13.46
N ARG A 107 18.85 -1.89 -12.59
CA ARG A 107 18.54 -2.14 -11.19
C ARG A 107 17.26 -1.44 -10.81
N LEU A 108 16.31 -2.19 -10.29
CA LEU A 108 15.11 -1.66 -9.67
C LEU A 108 15.37 -1.45 -8.18
N LEU A 109 15.18 -0.23 -7.68
CA LEU A 109 15.52 0.16 -6.30
C LEU A 109 14.44 1.05 -5.68
N GLU A 110 14.36 0.99 -4.35
CA GLU A 110 13.67 1.99 -3.53
C GLU A 110 14.38 3.33 -3.69
N ASP A 111 13.61 4.41 -3.74
CA ASP A 111 14.11 5.78 -3.80
C ASP A 111 14.94 6.10 -2.55
N PRO A 112 16.28 6.28 -2.70
CA PRO A 112 17.16 6.53 -1.55
C PRO A 112 16.88 7.87 -0.85
N LEU A 113 16.13 8.77 -1.48
CA LEU A 113 15.78 10.08 -0.94
C LEU A 113 14.42 10.08 -0.22
N ASN A 114 13.65 9.00 -0.34
CA ASN A 114 12.33 8.88 0.26
C ASN A 114 12.34 7.87 1.42
N PRO A 115 12.15 8.31 2.67
CA PRO A 115 12.08 7.40 3.82
C PRO A 115 10.78 6.60 3.89
N ASP A 116 9.73 7.02 3.19
CA ASP A 116 8.42 6.37 3.23
C ASP A 116 8.43 5.12 2.35
N VAL A 117 8.20 3.96 2.97
CA VAL A 117 8.22 2.66 2.31
C VAL A 117 7.00 1.83 2.66
N ALA A 118 6.53 1.05 1.68
CA ALA A 118 5.54 0.00 1.85
C ALA A 118 6.24 -1.34 1.70
N ARG A 119 6.16 -2.18 2.75
CA ARG A 119 6.75 -3.52 2.74
C ARG A 119 5.73 -4.52 2.25
N ASP A 120 6.22 -5.53 1.56
CA ASP A 120 5.44 -6.67 1.09
C ASP A 120 6.30 -7.96 1.18
N PRO A 121 5.72 -9.15 0.94
CA PRO A 121 6.47 -10.42 0.99
C PRO A 121 7.68 -10.51 0.05
N PHE A 122 7.81 -9.62 -0.94
CA PHE A 122 8.86 -9.57 -1.96
C PHE A 122 9.84 -8.41 -1.78
N GLY A 123 9.72 -7.64 -0.69
CA GLY A 123 10.64 -6.56 -0.33
C GLY A 123 9.90 -5.29 0.08
N ALA A 124 10.28 -4.16 -0.51
CA ALA A 124 9.61 -2.89 -0.29
C ALA A 124 9.54 -2.04 -1.56
N ASN A 125 8.56 -1.14 -1.58
CA ASN A 125 8.39 -0.04 -2.54
C ASN A 125 8.50 1.29 -1.80
N SER A 126 8.99 2.32 -2.48
CA SER A 126 8.87 3.69 -1.97
C SER A 126 7.44 4.18 -2.13
N VAL A 127 6.98 5.04 -1.22
CA VAL A 127 5.60 5.54 -1.20
C VAL A 127 5.59 7.03 -1.45
N CYS A 128 4.85 7.46 -2.46
CA CYS A 128 4.54 8.85 -2.72
C CYS A 128 3.17 9.20 -2.12
N HIS A 129 3.15 10.12 -1.17
CA HIS A 129 1.94 10.75 -0.66
C HIS A 129 1.67 12.03 -1.46
N GLY A 130 0.61 12.04 -2.27
CA GLY A 130 0.19 13.22 -3.03
C GLY A 130 -0.36 14.33 -2.14
N ALA A 131 -0.61 15.50 -2.72
CA ALA A 131 -1.07 16.66 -1.94
C ALA A 131 -2.36 16.36 -1.16
N GLY A 132 -2.34 16.69 0.14
CA GLY A 132 -3.47 16.49 1.04
C GLY A 132 -3.74 15.03 1.41
N TYR A 133 -2.88 14.07 1.05
CA TYR A 133 -2.98 12.72 1.59
C TYR A 133 -2.65 12.72 3.08
N GLU A 134 -3.53 12.09 3.85
CA GLU A 134 -3.34 11.85 5.27
C GLU A 134 -3.43 10.34 5.50
N ILE A 135 -2.49 9.79 6.28
CA ILE A 135 -2.56 8.39 6.68
C ILE A 135 -3.81 8.25 7.57
N PRO A 136 -4.77 7.38 7.21
CA PRO A 136 -6.00 7.26 7.98
C PRO A 136 -5.71 6.86 9.43
N GLU A 137 -6.27 7.59 10.39
CA GLU A 137 -6.00 7.35 11.81
C GLU A 137 -6.35 5.92 12.27
N TRP A 138 -7.35 5.29 11.66
CA TRP A 138 -7.74 3.92 11.97
C TRP A 138 -6.70 2.87 11.56
N THR A 139 -5.67 3.22 10.78
CA THR A 139 -4.53 2.32 10.48
C THR A 139 -3.42 2.38 11.54
N MET A 140 -3.45 3.36 12.44
CA MET A 140 -2.40 3.57 13.44
C MET A 140 -2.80 2.97 14.80
N PRO A 141 -1.86 2.44 15.62
CA PRO A 141 -2.19 1.94 16.95
C PRO A 141 -2.87 3.01 17.82
N ASP A 142 -4.10 2.73 18.26
CA ASP A 142 -4.82 3.58 19.20
C ASP A 142 -4.62 3.04 20.63
N PRO A 143 -4.05 3.82 21.57
CA PRO A 143 -3.76 3.36 22.92
C PRO A 143 -5.02 3.04 23.75
N VAL A 144 -6.21 3.53 23.38
CA VAL A 144 -7.46 3.23 24.08
C VAL A 144 -8.26 2.10 23.42
N ALA A 145 -7.93 1.75 22.17
CA ALA A 145 -8.53 0.60 21.50
C ALA A 145 -8.10 -0.70 22.20
N ARG A 146 -9.09 -1.55 22.52
CA ARG A 146 -8.79 -2.85 23.10
C ARG A 146 -8.39 -3.80 21.99
N ARG A 147 -7.22 -4.43 22.17
CA ARG A 147 -6.68 -5.40 21.22
C ARG A 147 -7.48 -6.71 21.22
N GLY A 148 -7.84 -7.20 20.04
CA GLY A 148 -8.28 -8.58 19.82
C GLY A 148 -7.12 -9.58 19.94
N SER A 149 -7.41 -10.87 19.80
CA SER A 149 -6.41 -11.93 19.72
C SER A 149 -6.37 -12.54 18.32
N ILE A 150 -5.22 -13.11 17.96
CA ILE A 150 -5.10 -13.98 16.78
C ILE A 150 -4.74 -15.36 17.28
N GLU A 151 -5.59 -16.33 16.99
CA GLU A 151 -5.45 -17.73 17.39
C GLU A 151 -5.10 -18.57 16.15
N GLN A 152 -4.30 -19.63 16.30
CA GLN A 152 -4.02 -20.54 15.20
C GLN A 152 -4.92 -21.77 15.29
N VAL A 153 -5.54 -22.14 14.17
CA VAL A 153 -6.30 -23.38 14.04
C VAL A 153 -5.81 -24.17 12.83
N VAL A 154 -5.83 -25.50 12.95
CA VAL A 154 -5.53 -26.39 11.83
C VAL A 154 -6.84 -27.02 11.38
N ILE A 155 -7.18 -26.82 10.10
CA ILE A 155 -8.37 -27.37 9.46
C ILE A 155 -7.94 -28.52 8.55
N PRO A 156 -8.35 -29.77 8.83
CA PRO A 156 -8.16 -30.87 7.91
C PRO A 156 -8.90 -30.58 6.59
N SER A 157 -8.18 -30.66 5.46
CA SER A 157 -8.76 -30.43 4.14
C SER A 157 -8.60 -31.66 3.25
N ARG A 158 -9.73 -32.21 2.82
CA ARG A 158 -9.77 -33.23 1.77
C ARG A 158 -9.67 -32.56 0.40
N ALA A 159 -10.34 -31.42 0.22
CA ALA A 159 -10.34 -30.69 -1.03
C ALA A 159 -8.92 -30.26 -1.44
N LEU A 160 -8.14 -29.70 -0.52
CA LEU A 160 -6.81 -29.18 -0.77
C LEU A 160 -5.67 -30.12 -0.36
N GLY A 161 -5.98 -31.30 0.16
CA GLY A 161 -5.02 -32.30 0.60
C GLY A 161 -4.21 -31.89 1.84
N GLY A 162 -4.58 -32.41 3.00
CA GLY A 162 -3.84 -32.25 4.26
C GLY A 162 -4.35 -31.12 5.15
N GLY A 163 -3.66 -30.86 6.26
CA GLY A 163 -4.03 -29.80 7.21
C GLY A 163 -3.68 -28.40 6.69
N ARG A 164 -4.62 -27.46 6.84
CA ARG A 164 -4.47 -26.04 6.52
C ARG A 164 -4.43 -25.22 7.80
N GLU A 165 -3.33 -24.49 7.98
CA GLU A 165 -3.19 -23.53 9.07
C GLU A 165 -3.97 -22.27 8.73
N VAL A 166 -4.82 -21.85 9.66
CA VAL A 166 -5.65 -20.65 9.54
C VAL A 166 -5.48 -19.85 10.82
N SER A 167 -5.13 -18.58 10.67
CA SER A 167 -5.13 -17.67 11.81
C SER A 167 -6.52 -17.07 11.95
N VAL A 168 -7.06 -16.99 13.16
CA VAL A 168 -8.40 -16.48 13.43
C VAL A 168 -8.28 -15.27 14.33
N TYR A 169 -8.66 -14.09 13.81
CA TYR A 169 -8.85 -12.91 14.64
C TYR A 169 -10.14 -13.06 15.44
N VAL A 170 -10.02 -12.87 16.76
CA VAL A 170 -11.11 -12.86 17.72
C VAL A 170 -11.18 -11.45 18.33
N PRO A 171 -12.33 -10.77 18.27
CA PRO A 171 -12.41 -9.37 18.64
C PRO A 171 -12.27 -9.20 20.15
N ALA A 172 -11.80 -8.03 20.57
CA ALA A 172 -11.77 -7.70 21.99
C ALA A 172 -13.16 -7.84 22.62
N ARG A 173 -13.19 -8.28 23.89
CA ARG A 173 -14.43 -8.54 24.64
C ARG A 173 -15.35 -9.59 23.99
N PHE A 174 -14.76 -10.57 23.28
CA PHE A 174 -15.46 -11.75 22.79
C PHE A 174 -16.28 -12.45 23.90
N ARG A 175 -17.49 -12.91 23.56
CA ARG A 175 -18.44 -13.58 24.46
C ARG A 175 -19.10 -14.74 23.73
N LYS A 176 -19.13 -15.91 24.34
CA LYS A 176 -19.70 -17.12 23.73
C LYS A 176 -21.21 -17.05 23.54
N GLU A 177 -21.89 -16.19 24.29
CA GLU A 177 -23.33 -16.00 24.25
C GLU A 177 -23.79 -15.04 23.13
N ARG A 178 -22.85 -14.43 22.39
CA ARG A 178 -23.13 -13.56 21.25
C ARG A 178 -22.82 -14.27 19.94
N GLN A 179 -23.49 -13.86 18.86
CA GLN A 179 -23.18 -14.33 17.52
C GLN A 179 -22.44 -13.26 16.69
N TYR A 180 -21.39 -13.69 15.99
CA TYR A 180 -20.49 -12.82 15.23
C TYR A 180 -20.59 -13.07 13.72
N PRO A 181 -20.52 -12.03 12.88
CA PRO A 181 -20.27 -12.24 11.46
C PRO A 181 -18.86 -12.80 11.24
N LEU A 182 -18.66 -13.45 10.10
CA LEU A 182 -17.39 -14.03 9.65
C LEU A 182 -16.88 -13.25 8.44
N LEU A 183 -15.60 -12.89 8.44
CA LEU A 183 -14.88 -12.45 7.25
C LEU A 183 -13.80 -13.46 6.92
N ILE A 184 -13.69 -13.89 5.67
CA ILE A 184 -12.58 -14.73 5.21
C ILE A 184 -11.62 -13.85 4.39
N ALA A 185 -10.47 -13.54 4.98
CA ALA A 185 -9.41 -12.81 4.31
C ALA A 185 -8.39 -13.78 3.71
N HIS A 186 -8.27 -13.76 2.39
CA HIS A 186 -7.15 -14.37 1.66
C HIS A 186 -5.88 -13.58 1.90
N ASP A 187 -4.73 -14.25 1.92
CA ASP A 187 -3.45 -13.65 2.30
C ASP A 187 -3.50 -12.94 3.67
N GLY A 188 -4.33 -13.48 4.58
CA GLY A 188 -4.62 -12.83 5.85
C GLY A 188 -3.38 -12.58 6.71
N PRO A 189 -2.44 -13.55 6.87
CA PRO A 189 -1.18 -13.30 7.56
C PRO A 189 -0.36 -12.17 6.96
N ASP A 190 -0.34 -12.03 5.62
CA ASP A 190 0.36 -10.92 4.96
C ASP A 190 -0.33 -9.58 5.28
N TYR A 191 -1.66 -9.52 5.28
CA TYR A 191 -2.40 -8.32 5.70
C TYR A 191 -2.15 -7.95 7.16
N VAL A 192 -2.03 -8.92 8.06
CA VAL A 192 -1.68 -8.65 9.46
C VAL A 192 -0.27 -8.09 9.57
N HIS A 193 0.70 -8.66 8.86
CA HIS A 193 2.10 -8.29 8.99
C HIS A 193 2.47 -7.00 8.26
N TYR A 194 1.97 -6.81 7.03
CA TYR A 194 2.38 -5.72 6.15
C TYR A 194 1.36 -4.57 6.07
N ALA A 195 0.07 -4.84 6.31
CA ALA A 195 -1.00 -3.84 6.21
C ALA A 195 -1.64 -3.48 7.56
N GLY A 196 -1.19 -4.07 8.67
CA GLY A 196 -1.69 -3.74 10.01
C GLY A 196 -3.15 -4.12 10.25
N LEU A 197 -3.67 -5.15 9.56
CA LEU A 197 -5.09 -5.51 9.59
C LEU A 197 -5.66 -5.70 11.00
N GLN A 198 -4.89 -6.25 11.95
CA GLN A 198 -5.34 -6.37 13.33
C GLN A 198 -5.62 -5.00 13.97
N THR A 199 -4.72 -4.03 13.79
CA THR A 199 -4.89 -2.65 14.28
C THR A 199 -6.13 -2.00 13.67
N VAL A 200 -6.33 -2.19 12.37
CA VAL A 200 -7.52 -1.69 11.65
C VAL A 200 -8.80 -2.26 12.26
N LEU A 201 -8.88 -3.58 12.42
CA LEU A 201 -10.05 -4.23 13.01
C LEU A 201 -10.30 -3.76 14.45
N ASP A 202 -9.25 -3.71 15.28
CA ASP A 202 -9.35 -3.27 16.67
C ASP A 202 -9.86 -1.83 16.79
N ASN A 203 -9.32 -0.93 15.97
CA ASN A 203 -9.72 0.48 15.97
C ASN A 203 -11.15 0.68 15.48
N LEU A 204 -11.52 0.08 14.35
CA LEU A 204 -12.86 0.23 13.78
C LEU A 204 -13.94 -0.40 14.70
N ILE A 205 -13.64 -1.54 15.32
CA ILE A 205 -14.54 -2.15 16.33
C ILE A 205 -14.62 -1.27 17.58
N HIS A 206 -13.50 -0.71 18.05
CA HIS A 206 -13.50 0.18 19.22
C HIS A 206 -14.36 1.43 19.00
N ARG A 207 -14.29 2.01 17.79
CA ARG A 207 -15.04 3.19 17.36
C ARG A 207 -16.49 2.89 16.97
N LEU A 208 -16.89 1.62 16.99
CA LEU A 208 -18.22 1.14 16.59
C LEU A 208 -18.54 1.41 15.10
N GLU A 209 -17.52 1.57 14.26
CA GLU A 209 -17.67 1.77 12.81
C GLU A 209 -17.95 0.46 12.08
N ILE A 210 -17.48 -0.66 12.63
CA ILE A 210 -17.83 -2.02 12.20
C ILE A 210 -18.29 -2.86 13.40
N PRO A 211 -19.16 -3.87 13.20
CA PRO A 211 -19.52 -4.79 14.28
C PRO A 211 -18.30 -5.62 14.71
N PRO A 212 -18.21 -6.02 15.99
CA PRO A 212 -17.28 -7.07 16.40
C PRO A 212 -17.49 -8.31 15.53
N MET A 213 -16.41 -8.88 14.99
CA MET A 213 -16.47 -9.98 14.03
C MET A 213 -15.31 -10.96 14.19
N ILE A 214 -15.52 -12.19 13.72
CA ILE A 214 -14.45 -13.19 13.59
C ILE A 214 -13.85 -13.06 12.19
N VAL A 215 -12.53 -13.04 12.07
CA VAL A 215 -11.86 -13.00 10.75
C VAL A 215 -10.96 -14.22 10.59
N ALA A 216 -11.25 -15.05 9.60
CA ALA A 216 -10.41 -16.16 9.18
C ALA A 216 -9.35 -15.64 8.20
N LEU A 217 -8.10 -15.66 8.63
CA LEU A 217 -6.92 -15.22 7.89
C LEU A 217 -6.29 -16.45 7.24
N THR A 218 -6.62 -16.69 5.98
CA THR A 218 -6.16 -17.86 5.22
C THR A 218 -4.88 -17.54 4.45
N GLN A 219 -4.01 -18.54 4.27
CA GLN A 219 -2.85 -18.47 3.39
C GLN A 219 -2.85 -19.64 2.43
N SER A 220 -2.68 -19.36 1.13
CA SER A 220 -2.49 -20.42 0.13
C SER A 220 -1.04 -20.90 0.10
N ARG A 221 -0.84 -22.22 0.01
CA ARG A 221 0.48 -22.82 -0.26
C ARG A 221 0.85 -22.78 -1.74
N ARG A 222 -0.16 -22.70 -2.61
CA ARG A 222 -0.02 -22.69 -4.07
C ARG A 222 -0.86 -21.55 -4.63
N ARG A 223 -0.53 -20.31 -4.23
CA ARG A 223 -1.36 -19.11 -4.48
C ARG A 223 -1.77 -18.95 -5.95
N LEU A 224 -0.83 -19.16 -6.88
CA LEU A 224 -1.08 -19.04 -8.33
C LEU A 224 -2.02 -20.12 -8.90
N VAL A 225 -2.29 -21.18 -8.14
CA VAL A 225 -3.23 -22.25 -8.50
C VAL A 225 -4.52 -22.08 -7.70
N GLU A 226 -4.42 -22.13 -6.37
CA GLU A 226 -5.59 -22.16 -5.48
C GLU A 226 -6.44 -20.88 -5.61
N TYR A 227 -5.84 -19.69 -5.74
CA TYR A 227 -6.60 -18.43 -5.90
C TYR A 227 -6.97 -18.11 -7.35
N ALA A 228 -6.46 -18.85 -8.33
CA ALA A 228 -6.77 -18.65 -9.75
C ALA A 228 -8.09 -19.31 -10.18
N GLY A 229 -9.08 -19.38 -9.27
CA GLY A 229 -10.38 -19.98 -9.53
C GLY A 229 -10.42 -21.51 -9.42
N ASP A 230 -9.51 -22.12 -8.65
CA ASP A 230 -9.49 -23.56 -8.43
C ASP A 230 -10.69 -24.01 -7.56
N GLU A 231 -11.45 -24.98 -8.07
CA GLU A 231 -12.66 -25.49 -7.40
C GLU A 231 -12.36 -26.11 -6.03
N SER A 232 -11.17 -26.71 -5.85
CA SER A 232 -10.77 -27.29 -4.57
C SER A 232 -10.59 -26.23 -3.48
N HIS A 233 -10.17 -25.01 -3.85
CA HIS A 233 -10.09 -23.90 -2.91
C HIS A 233 -11.48 -23.46 -2.47
N ALA A 234 -12.42 -23.31 -3.41
CA ALA A 234 -13.81 -22.98 -3.09
C ALA A 234 -14.46 -24.04 -2.18
N LYS A 235 -14.25 -25.33 -2.45
CA LYS A 235 -14.71 -26.44 -1.60
C LYS A 235 -14.11 -26.36 -0.20
N PHE A 236 -12.82 -26.10 -0.08
CA PHE A 236 -12.20 -25.90 1.23
C PHE A 236 -12.85 -24.76 2.01
N LEU A 237 -13.10 -23.60 1.39
CA LEU A 237 -13.72 -22.47 2.09
C LEU A 237 -15.13 -22.78 2.59
N VAL A 238 -15.96 -23.39 1.72
CA VAL A 238 -17.40 -23.55 1.96
C VAL A 238 -17.72 -24.82 2.76
N GLU A 239 -17.10 -25.95 2.40
CA GLU A 239 -17.46 -27.26 2.94
C GLU A 239 -16.60 -27.66 4.15
N GLU A 240 -15.42 -27.05 4.32
CA GLU A 240 -14.45 -27.48 5.33
C GLU A 240 -14.15 -26.37 6.35
N LEU A 241 -13.72 -25.18 5.88
CA LEU A 241 -13.33 -24.07 6.74
C LEU A 241 -14.52 -23.45 7.48
N ALA A 242 -15.55 -23.01 6.76
CA ALA A 242 -16.66 -22.29 7.38
C ALA A 242 -17.41 -23.16 8.41
N PRO A 243 -17.74 -24.44 8.14
CA PRO A 243 -18.34 -25.32 9.14
C PRO A 243 -17.41 -25.54 10.35
N ALA A 244 -16.12 -25.79 10.11
CA ALA A 244 -15.15 -25.99 11.18
C ALA A 244 -15.00 -24.75 12.08
N LEU A 245 -15.15 -23.54 11.55
CA LEU A 245 -15.17 -22.32 12.36
C LEU A 245 -16.50 -22.13 13.10
N ALA A 246 -17.64 -22.50 12.50
CA ALA A 246 -18.94 -22.45 13.17
C ALA A 246 -19.02 -23.40 14.37
N ASP A 247 -18.31 -24.53 14.34
CA ASP A 247 -18.19 -25.44 15.48
C ASP A 247 -17.35 -24.85 16.64
N ARG A 248 -16.43 -23.92 16.33
CA ARG A 248 -15.47 -23.35 17.30
C ARG A 248 -15.92 -22.00 17.85
N TYR A 249 -16.60 -21.20 17.04
CA TYR A 249 -17.00 -19.84 17.35
C TYR A 249 -18.51 -19.67 17.14
N PRO A 250 -19.20 -18.87 17.96
CA PRO A 250 -20.61 -18.59 17.78
C PRO A 250 -20.80 -17.66 16.58
N LEU A 251 -20.87 -18.22 15.39
CA LEU A 251 -21.05 -17.48 14.14
C LEU A 251 -22.52 -17.26 13.82
N GLN A 252 -22.82 -16.16 13.12
CA GLN A 252 -24.14 -15.93 12.54
C GLN A 252 -24.32 -16.85 11.33
N ASP A 253 -25.35 -17.70 11.36
CA ASP A 253 -25.62 -18.66 10.29
C ASP A 253 -26.52 -18.08 9.20
N ARG A 254 -26.02 -17.04 8.52
CA ARG A 254 -26.67 -16.44 7.35
C ARG A 254 -25.66 -15.93 6.34
N PRO A 255 -25.91 -16.05 5.02
CA PRO A 255 -24.97 -15.60 4.00
C PRO A 255 -24.59 -14.13 4.10
N GLU A 256 -25.51 -13.25 4.50
CA GLU A 256 -25.26 -11.80 4.59
C GLU A 256 -24.34 -11.42 5.76
N SER A 257 -24.01 -12.38 6.62
CA SER A 257 -23.03 -12.24 7.71
C SER A 257 -21.66 -12.83 7.36
N ARG A 258 -21.45 -13.25 6.11
CA ARG A 258 -20.21 -13.84 5.63
C ARG A 258 -19.64 -12.99 4.49
N GLY A 259 -18.46 -12.40 4.74
CA GLY A 259 -17.70 -11.60 3.78
C GLY A 259 -16.42 -12.27 3.33
#